data_AF-A0A527ZH42-F1
#
_entry.id   AF-A0A527ZH42-F1
#
_cell.length_a   1.000
_cell.length_b   1.000
_cell.length_c   1.000
_cell.angle_alpha   90.00
_cell.angle_beta   90.00
_cell.angle_gamma   90.00
#
_symmetry.space_group_name_H-M   'P 1'
#
loop_
_entity.id
_entity.type
_entity.pdbx_description
1 polymer ?
#
loop_
_entity_poly.entity_id
_entity_poly.type
_entity_poly.pdbx_seq_one_letter_code
_entity_poly.pdbx_strand_id
1 'polypeptide(L)' 'MPKIGSKLRELRRRRDLGVRELAARSGISHSTISLIERDKMSPSVDTLGAVLD' A
#
# COMPACT_ATOMS: atom_id res chain seq x y z
N MET A 1 8.75 6.16 15.41
CA MET A 1 9.14 5.66 14.07
C MET A 1 8.07 6.08 13.07
N PRO A 2 8.41 6.70 11.93
CA PRO A 2 7.41 7.07 10.93
C PRO A 2 6.70 5.79 10.47
N LYS A 3 5.37 5.82 10.53
CA LYS A 3 4.51 4.68 10.18
C LYS A 3 4.44 4.55 8.67
N ILE A 4 4.97 3.46 8.11
CA ILE A 4 5.03 3.24 6.64
C ILE A 4 3.62 3.25 6.03
N GLY A 5 2.60 2.77 6.77
CA GLY A 5 1.23 2.71 6.30
C GLY A 5 0.64 4.08 5.96
N SER A 6 0.92 5.11 6.78
CA SER A 6 0.40 6.46 6.51
C SER A 6 1.02 7.07 5.26
N LYS A 7 2.32 6.84 5.04
CA LYS A 7 3.04 7.31 3.84
C LYS A 7 2.57 6.59 2.57
N LEU A 8 2.33 5.29 2.66
CA LEU A 8 1.76 4.50 1.56
C LEU A 8 0.36 5.02 1.18
N ARG A 9 -0.50 5.25 2.17
CA ARG A 9 -1.84 5.79 1.97
C ARG A 9 -1.82 7.18 1.31
N GLU A 10 -0.86 8.01 1.70
CA GLU A 10 -0.67 9.33 1.10
C GLU A 10 -0.25 9.23 -0.37
N LEU A 11 0.75 8.41 -0.69
CA LEU A 11 1.21 8.19 -2.07
C LEU A 11 0.09 7.64 -2.96
N ARG A 12 -0.68 6.67 -2.45
CA ARG A 12 -1.85 6.14 -3.15
C ARG A 12 -2.85 7.24 -3.50
N ARG A 13 -3.18 8.11 -2.54
CA ARG A 13 -4.11 9.24 -2.77
C ARG A 13 -3.53 10.30 -3.71
N ARG A 14 -2.23 10.57 -3.65
CA ARG A 14 -1.56 11.50 -4.58
C ARG A 14 -1.64 11.02 -6.05
N ARG A 15 -1.79 9.71 -6.25
CA ARG A 15 -2.01 9.08 -7.57
C ARG A 15 -3.50 8.89 -7.91
N ASP A 16 -4.40 9.40 -7.06
CA ASP A 16 -5.85 9.24 -7.15
C ASP A 16 -6.32 7.76 -7.23
N LEU A 17 -5.54 6.84 -6.65
CA LEU A 17 -5.84 5.42 -6.70
C LEU A 17 -6.71 4.97 -5.52
N GLY A 18 -7.74 4.17 -5.82
CA GLY A 18 -8.44 3.39 -4.80
C GLY A 18 -7.57 2.24 -4.27
N VAL A 19 -7.88 1.71 -3.08
CA VAL A 19 -7.16 0.53 -2.52
C VAL A 19 -7.31 -0.69 -3.44
N ARG A 20 -8.50 -0.87 -4.03
CA ARG A 20 -8.76 -1.96 -4.99
C ARG A 20 -8.02 -1.79 -6.31
N GLU A 21 -7.86 -0.55 -6.75
CA GLU A 21 -7.13 -0.26 -7.99
C GLU A 21 -5.62 -0.46 -7.79
N LEU A 22 -5.09 0.01 -6.66
CA LEU A 22 -3.71 -0.25 -6.28
C LEU A 22 -3.44 -1.75 -6.13
N ALA A 23 -4.39 -2.50 -5.56
CA ALA A 23 -4.33 -3.96 -5.46
C ALA A 23 -4.25 -4.63 -6.84
N ALA A 24 -5.11 -4.23 -7.77
CA ALA A 24 -5.12 -4.77 -9.12
C ALA A 24 -3.81 -4.49 -9.88
N ARG A 25 -3.24 -3.28 -9.71
CA ARG A 25 -1.98 -2.88 -10.37
C ARG A 25 -0.75 -3.57 -9.78
N SER A 26 -0.70 -3.69 -8.46
CA SER A 26 0.44 -4.29 -7.73
C SER A 26 0.42 -5.82 -7.68
N GLY A 27 -0.70 -6.46 -8.08
CA GLY A 27 -0.90 -7.89 -7.89
C GLY A 27 -1.07 -8.31 -6.42
N ILE A 28 -1.21 -7.33 -5.51
CA ILE A 28 -1.37 -7.56 -4.07
C ILE A 28 -2.83 -7.48 -3.70
N SER A 29 -3.27 -8.35 -2.78
CA SER A 29 -4.63 -8.27 -2.24
C SER A 29 -4.94 -6.89 -1.64
N HIS A 30 -6.13 -6.36 -1.93
CA HIS A 30 -6.65 -5.15 -1.30
C HIS A 30 -6.69 -5.23 0.24
N SER A 31 -6.88 -6.43 0.80
CA SER A 31 -6.87 -6.64 2.25
C SER A 31 -5.46 -6.45 2.83
N THR A 32 -4.42 -6.92 2.15
CA THR A 32 -3.01 -6.73 2.50
C THR A 32 -2.64 -5.26 2.46
N ILE A 33 -2.99 -4.55 1.38
CA ILE A 33 -2.77 -3.10 1.27
C ILE A 33 -3.47 -2.36 2.42
N SER A 34 -4.73 -2.71 2.73
CA SER A 34 -5.47 -2.11 3.85
C SER A 34 -4.81 -2.38 5.21
N LEU A 35 -4.24 -3.57 5.43
CA LEU A 35 -3.52 -3.91 6.66
C LEU A 35 -2.23 -3.10 6.77
N ILE A 36 -1.49 -2.94 5.67
CA ILE A 36 -0.29 -2.11 5.61
C ILE A 36 -0.63 -0.65 5.90
N GLU A 37 -1.64 -0.08 5.24
CA GLU A 37 -2.06 1.32 5.44
C GLU A 37 -2.52 1.63 6.86
N ARG A 38 -2.98 0.62 7.61
CA ARG A 38 -3.39 0.71 9.02
C ARG A 38 -2.27 0.34 9.99
N ASP A 39 -1.06 0.12 9.50
CA ASP A 39 0.11 -0.34 10.26
C ASP A 39 -0.16 -1.62 11.06
N LYS A 40 -1.04 -2.49 10.54
CA LYS A 40 -1.35 -3.81 11.10
C LYS A 40 -0.47 -4.91 10.53
N MET A 41 0.26 -4.62 9.46
CA MET A 41 1.19 -5.52 8.79
C MET A 41 2.39 -4.72 8.30
N SER A 42 3.59 -5.25 8.52
CA SER A 42 4.80 -4.70 7.92
C SER A 42 4.97 -5.31 6.52
N PRO A 43 5.07 -4.51 5.45
CA PRO A 43 5.30 -5.02 4.10
C PRO A 43 6.75 -5.49 3.95
N SER A 44 6.99 -6.45 3.06
CA SER A 44 8.35 -6.75 2.56
C SER A 44 8.83 -5.66 1.60
N VAL A 45 10.13 -5.66 1.29
CA VAL A 45 10.69 -4.78 0.26
C VAL A 45 10.02 -5.02 -1.10
N ASP A 46 9.79 -6.28 -1.47
CA ASP A 46 9.10 -6.64 -2.72
C ASP A 46 7.65 -6.14 -2.75
N THR A 47 6.96 -6.24 -1.61
CA THR A 47 5.59 -5.73 -1.44
C THR A 47 5.56 -4.22 -1.61
N LEU A 48 6.56 -3.51 -1.08
CA LEU A 48 6.68 -2.06 -1.26
C LEU A 48 6.97 -1.71 -2.72
N GLY A 49 7.87 -2.44 -3.39
CA GLY A 49 8.17 -2.24 -4.81
C GLY A 49 6.92 -2.37 -5.67
N ALA A 50 6.21 -3.50 -5.54
CA ALA A 50 5.00 -3.78 -6.32
C ALA A 50 3.89 -2.74 -6.12
N VAL A 51 3.80 -2.11 -4.95
CA VAL A 51 2.78 -1.10 -4.63
C VAL A 51 3.24 0.33 -4.99
N LEU A 52 4.54 0.54 -5.20
CA LEU A 52 5.11 1.84 -5.51
C LEU A 52 5.40 2.06 -7.00
N ASP A 53 5.58 0.97 -7.76
CA ASP A 53 5.59 0.95 -9.23
C ASP A 53 4.22 1.39 -9.81
#